data_AF-A0A444RZ92-F1
#
_entry.id   AF-A0A444RZ92-F1
#
_cell.length_a   1.000
_cell.length_b   1.000
_cell.length_c   1.000
_cell.angle_alpha   90.00
_cell.angle_beta   90.00
_cell.angle_gamma   90.00
#
_symmetry.space_group_name_H-M   'P 1'
#
loop_
_entity.id
_entity.type
_entity.pdbx_description
1 polymer ?
#
loop_
_entity_poly.entity_id
_entity_poly.type
_entity_poly.pdbx_seq_one_letter_code
_entity_poly.pdbx_strand_id
1 'polypeptide(L)'
;MAPVPIEPDIDYLAVAAVGSHATSVALLTAYVARSLYRSYASLSPAQGTRERLTRRSILTPLFAGLATLSLALAGYTTSRYATLSYKVWADQRALEIPARVYGEKGILPCDNNSTHVYVARWLTDTPVYLDALEIVAEKARRYWWGQQVELATIAWSLLLSIEGRRRNIPFLWAYLALAHLVNLSFAQNLFYLALLLTPTPIVSAGEGPPTSALGRLRNRLFPPKPAGWTPSVALLMAALTQSFGVLFCVPAVAGSPGFPALAVAGKALTFAPLLIPAIAPASWGTVHAPPRAGYGNLTELFRFVSMATFGLQAKATVLGLIYNAPDAHYHRHSKFLPFDKETRSTLEQTTMAFSKILGSTADHPVVAAAAWDVLLSGVSLAVWAAVRPLDINDILACATPFFKNRVLDADAAVHAAGDMDEPSAVVVRSSGRTTRPSAASLSPAAETPGPKRRGRPRKIKTEANDVADSAYIPSPTESAAIIAGDQVPQEDLDWEATALTWGLNALGGLGLGSSGVFGAECISR
;
A
#
# COMPACT_ATOMS: atom_id res chain seq x y z
N MET A 1 1.98 -45.23 0.00
CA MET A 1 1.94 -45.04 1.47
C MET A 1 0.73 -45.78 2.00
N ALA A 2 0.78 -46.35 3.21
CA ALA A 2 -0.42 -46.88 3.85
C ALA A 2 -1.39 -45.72 4.15
N PRO A 3 -2.72 -45.91 4.04
CA PRO A 3 -3.68 -44.84 4.28
C PRO A 3 -3.59 -44.37 5.74
N VAL A 4 -3.54 -43.05 5.94
CA VAL A 4 -3.57 -42.45 7.28
C VAL A 4 -4.96 -42.69 7.88
N PRO A 5 -5.08 -43.29 9.08
CA PRO A 5 -6.37 -43.52 9.70
C PRO A 5 -7.05 -42.20 10.03
N ILE A 6 -8.36 -42.17 9.92
CA ILE A 6 -9.12 -40.94 10.14
C ILE A 6 -9.46 -40.82 11.62
N GLU A 7 -8.84 -39.87 12.33
CA GLU A 7 -9.07 -39.62 13.76
C GLU A 7 -10.48 -39.05 14.02
N PRO A 8 -11.22 -39.54 15.03
CA PRO A 8 -12.66 -39.30 15.15
C PRO A 8 -13.05 -37.86 15.52
N ASP A 9 -12.15 -37.09 16.12
CA ASP A 9 -12.49 -35.80 16.73
C ASP A 9 -12.32 -34.62 15.76
N ILE A 10 -13.35 -33.79 15.65
CA ILE A 10 -13.35 -32.57 14.85
C ILE A 10 -12.98 -31.40 15.76
N ASP A 11 -11.90 -30.70 15.43
CA ASP A 11 -11.57 -29.42 16.08
C ASP A 11 -12.40 -28.29 15.44
N TYR A 12 -13.47 -27.90 16.15
CA TYR A 12 -14.33 -26.79 15.75
C TYR A 12 -13.61 -25.43 15.79
N LEU A 13 -12.49 -25.29 16.52
CA LEU A 13 -11.72 -24.05 16.55
C LEU A 13 -11.08 -23.78 15.19
N ALA A 14 -10.50 -24.79 14.54
CA ALA A 14 -9.92 -24.67 13.22
C ALA A 14 -10.96 -24.29 12.15
N VAL A 15 -12.15 -24.90 12.22
CA VAL A 15 -13.29 -24.57 11.34
C VAL A 15 -13.77 -23.14 11.59
N ALA A 16 -13.93 -22.76 12.87
CA ALA A 16 -14.31 -21.42 13.26
C ALA A 16 -13.26 -20.38 12.84
N ALA A 17 -11.97 -20.72 12.81
CA ALA A 17 -10.91 -19.82 12.36
C ALA A 17 -11.10 -19.42 10.89
N VAL A 18 -11.36 -20.37 9.99
CA VAL A 18 -11.64 -20.09 8.56
C VAL A 18 -12.93 -19.28 8.39
N GLY A 19 -13.99 -19.63 9.12
CA GLY A 19 -15.24 -18.86 9.11
C GLY A 19 -15.05 -17.43 9.63
N SER A 20 -14.23 -17.25 10.68
CA SER A 20 -13.90 -15.96 11.26
C SER A 20 -13.04 -15.10 10.33
N HIS A 21 -12.15 -15.73 9.55
CA HIS A 21 -11.35 -15.06 8.52
C HIS A 21 -12.24 -14.50 7.41
N ALA A 22 -13.10 -15.33 6.81
CA ALA A 22 -14.00 -14.90 5.74
C ALA A 22 -14.98 -13.80 6.20
N THR A 23 -15.55 -13.95 7.40
CA THR A 23 -16.43 -12.94 7.99
C THR A 23 -15.68 -11.65 8.33
N SER A 24 -14.46 -11.73 8.87
CA SER A 24 -13.62 -10.56 9.14
C SER A 24 -13.28 -9.79 7.86
N VAL A 25 -12.93 -10.47 6.77
CA VAL A 25 -12.68 -9.84 5.47
C VAL A 25 -13.92 -9.07 5.01
N ALA A 26 -15.09 -9.73 4.99
CA ALA A 26 -16.33 -9.10 4.56
C ALA A 26 -16.71 -7.87 5.41
N LEU A 27 -16.61 -8.00 6.75
CA LEU A 27 -16.94 -6.93 7.68
C LEU A 27 -15.96 -5.74 7.56
N LEU A 28 -14.66 -6.00 7.52
CA LEU A 28 -13.64 -4.96 7.40
C LEU A 28 -13.74 -4.25 6.05
N THR A 29 -13.96 -4.98 4.96
CA THR A 29 -14.19 -4.36 3.64
C THR A 29 -15.45 -3.51 3.62
N ALA A 30 -16.57 -4.00 4.16
CA ALA A 30 -17.81 -3.21 4.26
C ALA A 30 -17.61 -1.95 5.11
N TYR A 31 -16.82 -2.06 6.17
CA TYR A 31 -16.52 -0.96 7.07
C TYR A 31 -15.64 0.12 6.41
N VAL A 32 -14.57 -0.30 5.72
CA VAL A 32 -13.72 0.59 4.94
C VAL A 32 -14.53 1.25 3.83
N ALA A 33 -15.34 0.50 3.07
CA ALA A 33 -16.20 1.05 2.01
C ALA A 33 -17.19 2.09 2.55
N ARG A 34 -17.83 1.83 3.70
CA ARG A 34 -18.71 2.79 4.37
C ARG A 34 -17.96 4.05 4.81
N SER A 35 -16.72 3.90 5.28
CA SER A 35 -15.88 5.02 5.65
C SER A 35 -15.51 5.87 4.43
N LEU A 36 -15.09 5.23 3.33
CA LEU A 36 -14.77 5.91 2.07
C LEU A 36 -15.97 6.69 1.53
N TYR A 37 -17.16 6.07 1.55
CA TYR A 37 -18.40 6.73 1.15
C TYR A 37 -18.70 7.96 2.01
N ARG A 38 -18.52 7.87 3.33
CA ARG A 38 -18.68 9.02 4.24
C ARG A 38 -17.68 10.12 3.94
N SER A 39 -16.41 9.78 3.73
CA SER A 39 -15.37 10.75 3.38
C SER A 39 -15.70 11.47 2.07
N TYR A 40 -16.21 10.75 1.07
CA TYR A 40 -16.68 11.33 -0.18
C TYR A 40 -17.88 12.28 0.04
N ALA A 41 -18.85 11.88 0.85
CA ALA A 41 -20.02 12.70 1.15
C ALA A 41 -19.68 13.96 1.99
N SER A 42 -18.60 13.94 2.76
CA SER A 42 -18.16 15.05 3.62
C SER A 42 -17.15 16.01 2.96
N LEU A 43 -16.93 15.91 1.65
CA LEU A 43 -15.99 16.80 0.96
C LEU A 43 -16.49 18.25 0.99
N SER A 44 -15.60 19.19 1.33
CA SER A 44 -15.93 20.61 1.38
C SER A 44 -16.18 21.20 -0.02
N PRO A 45 -16.94 22.30 -0.14
CA PRO A 45 -17.15 23.00 -1.42
C PRO A 45 -15.85 23.42 -2.10
N ALA A 46 -14.81 23.76 -1.31
CA ALA A 46 -13.47 24.07 -1.81
C ALA A 46 -12.82 22.93 -2.61
N GLN A 47 -13.23 21.68 -2.34
CA GLN A 47 -12.78 20.49 -3.03
C GLN A 47 -13.62 20.17 -4.28
N GLY A 48 -14.64 20.98 -4.58
CA GLY A 48 -15.55 20.86 -5.72
C GLY A 48 -15.11 21.61 -6.97
N THR A 49 -13.83 22.02 -7.09
CA THR A 49 -13.34 22.66 -8.31
C THR A 49 -13.43 21.69 -9.50
N ARG A 50 -13.68 22.22 -10.70
CA ARG A 50 -13.90 21.43 -11.92
C ARG A 50 -12.76 20.43 -12.18
N GLU A 51 -11.52 20.85 -12.00
CA GLU A 51 -10.33 20.00 -12.18
C GLU A 51 -10.27 18.85 -11.17
N ARG A 52 -10.54 19.14 -9.88
CA ARG A 52 -10.53 18.11 -8.83
C ARG A 52 -11.66 17.09 -9.03
N LEU A 53 -12.83 17.53 -9.51
CA LEU A 53 -13.94 16.64 -9.84
C LEU A 53 -13.61 15.72 -11.01
N THR A 54 -13.11 16.27 -12.12
CA THR A 54 -12.70 15.48 -13.30
C THR A 54 -11.67 14.42 -12.90
N ARG A 55 -10.65 14.81 -12.14
CA ARG A 55 -9.59 13.90 -11.71
C ARG A 55 -10.10 12.80 -10.78
N ARG A 56 -10.94 13.12 -9.79
CA ARG A 56 -11.59 12.10 -8.95
C ARG A 56 -12.47 11.15 -9.78
N SER A 57 -13.20 11.67 -10.76
CA SER A 57 -14.07 10.85 -11.61
C SER A 57 -13.31 9.81 -12.44
N ILE A 58 -12.02 10.04 -12.71
CA ILE A 58 -11.14 9.11 -13.42
C ILE A 58 -10.42 8.17 -12.44
N LEU A 59 -9.83 8.71 -11.38
CA LEU A 59 -8.97 7.95 -10.48
C LEU A 59 -9.73 7.05 -9.51
N THR A 60 -10.89 7.49 -9.03
CA THR A 60 -11.71 6.67 -8.12
C THR A 60 -12.14 5.35 -8.76
N PRO A 61 -12.73 5.31 -9.97
CA PRO A 61 -13.04 4.02 -10.60
C PRO A 61 -11.80 3.21 -10.98
N LEU A 62 -10.67 3.85 -11.31
CA LEU A 62 -9.41 3.16 -11.60
C LEU A 62 -8.92 2.34 -10.40
N PHE A 63 -8.75 2.98 -9.23
CA PHE A 63 -8.27 2.30 -8.02
C PHE A 63 -9.32 1.35 -7.44
N ALA A 64 -10.61 1.65 -7.59
CA ALA A 64 -11.68 0.69 -7.25
C ALA A 64 -11.61 -0.55 -8.17
N GLY A 65 -11.39 -0.36 -9.47
CA GLY A 65 -11.18 -1.43 -10.44
C GLY A 65 -9.98 -2.30 -10.07
N LEU A 66 -8.83 -1.69 -9.77
CA LEU A 66 -7.63 -2.41 -9.31
C LEU A 66 -7.86 -3.17 -7.99
N ALA A 67 -8.59 -2.59 -7.03
CA ALA A 67 -8.97 -3.27 -5.80
C ALA A 67 -9.88 -4.48 -6.09
N THR A 68 -10.90 -4.34 -6.93
CA THR A 68 -11.80 -5.46 -7.29
C THR A 68 -11.07 -6.57 -8.02
N LEU A 69 -10.15 -6.23 -8.94
CA LEU A 69 -9.30 -7.19 -9.62
C LEU A 69 -8.39 -7.94 -8.63
N SER A 70 -7.78 -7.20 -7.69
CA SER A 70 -6.92 -7.77 -6.64
C SER A 70 -7.69 -8.75 -5.76
N LEU A 71 -8.91 -8.39 -5.36
CA LEU A 71 -9.80 -9.25 -4.56
C LEU A 71 -10.24 -10.50 -5.34
N ALA A 72 -10.61 -10.35 -6.61
CA ALA A 72 -11.00 -11.47 -7.46
C ALA A 72 -9.84 -12.46 -7.66
N LEU A 73 -8.63 -11.95 -7.86
CA LEU A 73 -7.44 -12.77 -8.05
C LEU A 73 -7.00 -13.46 -6.75
N ALA A 74 -7.10 -12.78 -5.61
CA ALA A 74 -6.92 -13.39 -4.29
C ALA A 74 -7.93 -14.53 -4.09
N GLY A 75 -9.22 -14.29 -4.31
CA GLY A 75 -10.26 -15.32 -4.22
C GLY A 75 -10.00 -16.52 -5.14
N TYR A 76 -9.59 -16.26 -6.39
CA TYR A 76 -9.23 -17.31 -7.34
C TYR A 76 -8.04 -18.15 -6.86
N THR A 77 -6.95 -17.53 -6.44
CA THR A 77 -5.75 -18.25 -5.99
C THR A 77 -5.96 -19.00 -4.66
N THR A 78 -6.69 -18.39 -3.71
CA THR A 78 -7.09 -19.05 -2.46
C THR A 78 -8.00 -20.26 -2.74
N SER A 79 -8.97 -20.16 -3.66
CA SER A 79 -9.83 -21.29 -4.02
C SER A 79 -9.04 -22.44 -4.66
N ARG A 80 -8.05 -22.12 -5.50
CA ARG A 80 -7.15 -23.12 -6.10
C ARG A 80 -6.27 -23.80 -5.07
N TYR A 81 -5.75 -23.04 -4.10
CA TYR A 81 -4.97 -23.62 -3.01
C TYR A 81 -5.83 -24.50 -2.10
N ALA A 82 -7.01 -24.04 -1.69
CA ALA A 82 -7.96 -24.83 -0.91
C ALA A 82 -8.32 -26.15 -1.62
N THR A 83 -8.57 -26.10 -2.93
CA THR A 83 -8.84 -27.29 -3.74
C THR A 83 -7.65 -28.25 -3.77
N LEU A 84 -6.42 -27.73 -3.95
CA LEU A 84 -5.21 -28.54 -3.97
C LEU A 84 -4.95 -29.18 -2.61
N SER A 85 -5.03 -28.40 -1.53
CA SER A 85 -4.84 -28.85 -0.15
C SER A 85 -5.84 -29.97 0.21
N TYR A 86 -7.13 -29.78 -0.11
CA TYR A 86 -8.15 -30.82 0.12
C TYR A 86 -7.85 -32.11 -0.66
N LYS A 87 -7.44 -32.01 -1.93
CA LYS A 87 -7.10 -33.18 -2.76
C LYS A 87 -5.94 -33.98 -2.17
N VAL A 88 -4.89 -33.30 -1.72
CA VAL A 88 -3.73 -33.94 -1.08
C VAL A 88 -4.13 -34.62 0.22
N TRP A 89 -4.93 -33.95 1.06
CA TRP A 89 -5.45 -34.51 2.31
C TRP A 89 -6.32 -35.76 2.09
N ALA A 90 -7.18 -35.73 1.07
CA ALA A 90 -8.08 -36.82 0.71
C ALA A 90 -7.31 -38.03 0.14
N ASP A 91 -6.32 -37.80 -0.72
CA ASP A 91 -5.50 -38.85 -1.34
C ASP A 91 -4.69 -39.64 -0.28
N GLN A 92 -4.13 -38.95 0.72
CA GLN A 92 -3.40 -39.57 1.84
C GLN A 92 -4.27 -40.52 2.68
N ARG A 93 -5.60 -40.31 2.68
CA ARG A 93 -6.58 -41.09 3.43
C ARG A 93 -7.36 -42.06 2.54
N ALA A 94 -6.98 -42.18 1.26
CA ALA A 94 -7.67 -42.99 0.26
C ALA A 94 -9.18 -42.67 0.13
N LEU A 95 -9.55 -41.40 0.31
CA LEU A 95 -10.92 -40.92 0.16
C LEU A 95 -11.25 -40.63 -1.31
N GLU A 96 -12.49 -40.89 -1.72
CA GLU A 96 -12.94 -40.54 -3.07
C GLU A 96 -12.99 -39.02 -3.26
N ILE A 97 -12.34 -38.53 -4.31
CA ILE A 97 -12.32 -37.11 -4.66
C ILE A 97 -13.52 -36.80 -5.58
N PRO A 98 -14.34 -35.78 -5.28
CA PRO A 98 -15.43 -35.38 -6.16
C PRO A 98 -14.90 -34.99 -7.55
N ALA A 99 -15.46 -35.59 -8.59
CA ALA A 99 -15.04 -35.32 -9.97
C ALA A 99 -15.73 -34.08 -10.56
N ARG A 100 -16.91 -33.71 -10.02
CA ARG A 100 -17.77 -32.65 -10.54
C ARG A 100 -18.45 -31.88 -9.39
N VAL A 101 -18.99 -30.71 -9.69
CA VAL A 101 -19.81 -29.94 -8.73
C VAL A 101 -21.23 -30.53 -8.63
N TYR A 102 -21.78 -30.98 -9.75
CA TYR A 102 -23.13 -31.56 -9.89
C TYR A 102 -23.07 -32.90 -10.63
N GLY A 103 -24.07 -33.76 -10.37
CA GLY A 103 -24.24 -35.08 -11.00
C GLY A 103 -23.58 -36.22 -10.23
N GLU A 104 -23.42 -37.37 -10.88
CA GLU A 104 -22.78 -38.56 -10.29
C GLU A 104 -21.34 -38.24 -9.86
N LYS A 105 -20.97 -38.59 -8.62
CA LYS A 105 -19.70 -38.20 -7.97
C LYS A 105 -19.52 -36.68 -7.81
N GLY A 106 -20.65 -35.98 -7.65
CA GLY A 106 -20.73 -34.54 -7.40
C GLY A 106 -20.66 -34.16 -5.92
N ILE A 107 -20.37 -32.88 -5.64
CA ILE A 107 -20.33 -32.31 -4.28
C ILE A 107 -21.75 -32.11 -3.72
N LEU A 108 -22.70 -31.71 -4.57
CA LEU A 108 -24.06 -31.43 -4.15
C LEU A 108 -24.93 -32.70 -4.18
N PRO A 109 -25.74 -32.96 -3.13
CA PRO A 109 -26.58 -34.15 -3.04
C PRO A 109 -27.82 -33.98 -3.91
N CYS A 110 -27.66 -34.18 -5.23
CA CYS A 110 -28.79 -34.24 -6.16
C CYS A 110 -29.22 -35.69 -6.45
N ASP A 111 -28.35 -36.69 -6.22
CA ASP A 111 -28.60 -38.12 -6.44
C ASP A 111 -27.96 -38.97 -5.32
N ASN A 112 -28.40 -40.23 -5.18
CA ASN A 112 -27.87 -41.22 -4.21
C ASN A 112 -26.35 -41.52 -4.35
N ASN A 113 -25.68 -41.00 -5.39
CA ASN A 113 -24.25 -41.19 -5.69
C ASN A 113 -23.42 -39.89 -5.48
N SER A 114 -23.81 -39.01 -4.55
CA SER A 114 -23.02 -37.84 -4.18
C SER A 114 -21.79 -38.23 -3.34
N THR A 115 -20.62 -37.68 -3.68
CA THR A 115 -19.39 -37.93 -2.91
C THR A 115 -19.38 -37.02 -1.69
N HIS A 116 -19.33 -37.61 -0.49
CA HIS A 116 -19.26 -36.84 0.75
C HIS A 116 -17.95 -36.04 0.84
N VAL A 117 -18.07 -34.72 1.03
CA VAL A 117 -16.93 -33.82 1.23
C VAL A 117 -16.71 -33.58 2.73
N TYR A 118 -15.52 -33.90 3.22
CA TYR A 118 -15.18 -33.81 4.64
C TYR A 118 -14.48 -32.49 4.99
N VAL A 119 -15.13 -31.36 4.71
CA VAL A 119 -14.53 -30.01 4.87
C VAL A 119 -14.08 -29.74 6.31
N ALA A 120 -14.95 -30.01 7.30
CA ALA A 120 -14.63 -29.76 8.70
C ALA A 120 -13.39 -30.54 9.15
N ARG A 121 -13.28 -31.81 8.71
CA ARG A 121 -12.16 -32.69 9.05
C ARG A 121 -10.87 -32.31 8.34
N TRP A 122 -10.95 -31.92 7.07
CA TRP A 122 -9.81 -31.36 6.34
C TRP A 122 -9.23 -30.12 7.05
N LEU A 123 -10.10 -29.22 7.52
CA LEU A 123 -9.68 -28.01 8.22
C LEU A 123 -9.12 -28.30 9.63
N THR A 124 -9.58 -29.34 10.30
CA THR A 124 -9.00 -29.82 11.58
C THR A 124 -7.58 -30.36 11.36
N ASP A 125 -7.40 -31.22 10.36
CA ASP A 125 -6.13 -31.91 10.14
C ASP A 125 -5.06 -31.03 9.48
N THR A 126 -5.50 -30.00 8.73
CA THR A 126 -4.61 -29.19 7.88
C THR A 126 -4.60 -27.74 8.34
N PRO A 127 -3.49 -27.21 8.88
CA PRO A 127 -3.38 -25.80 9.26
C PRO A 127 -3.18 -24.92 8.01
N VAL A 128 -4.23 -24.74 7.20
CA VAL A 128 -4.22 -24.13 5.86
C VAL A 128 -3.45 -22.81 5.77
N TYR A 129 -3.56 -21.93 6.77
CA TYR A 129 -2.86 -20.64 6.75
C TYR A 129 -1.36 -20.76 7.03
N LEU A 130 -0.98 -21.60 7.99
CA LEU A 130 0.43 -21.79 8.34
C LEU A 130 1.15 -22.57 7.25
N ASP A 131 0.51 -23.61 6.72
CA ASP A 131 1.00 -24.40 5.60
C ASP A 131 1.26 -23.51 4.37
N ALA A 132 0.35 -22.59 4.04
CA ALA A 132 0.56 -21.63 2.95
C ALA A 132 1.81 -20.75 3.15
N LEU A 133 2.01 -20.22 4.36
CA LEU A 133 3.18 -19.39 4.67
C LEU A 133 4.48 -20.23 4.64
N GLU A 134 4.42 -21.46 5.12
CA GLU A 134 5.57 -22.38 5.15
C GLU A 134 5.99 -22.80 3.75
N ILE A 135 5.05 -23.18 2.88
CA ILE A 135 5.29 -23.53 1.47
C ILE A 135 6.05 -22.42 0.73
N VAL A 136 5.76 -21.15 1.04
CA VAL A 136 6.44 -19.99 0.46
C VAL A 136 7.85 -19.82 1.04
N ALA A 137 8.03 -20.04 2.35
CA ALA A 137 9.30 -19.88 3.06
C ALA A 137 10.32 -20.99 2.77
N GLU A 138 9.86 -22.21 2.50
CA GLU A 138 10.71 -23.41 2.36
C GLU A 138 11.77 -23.33 1.24
N LYS A 139 11.39 -22.80 0.07
CA LYS A 139 12.25 -22.81 -1.12
C LYS A 139 12.67 -21.40 -1.50
N ALA A 140 13.97 -21.20 -1.72
CA ALA A 140 14.53 -19.89 -2.10
C ALA A 140 13.81 -19.24 -3.30
N ARG A 141 13.43 -20.02 -4.33
CA ARG A 141 12.69 -19.51 -5.49
C ARG A 141 11.27 -19.02 -5.18
N ARG A 142 10.59 -19.65 -4.22
CA ARG A 142 9.24 -19.30 -3.78
C ARG A 142 9.28 -18.11 -2.83
N TYR A 143 10.24 -18.13 -1.91
CA TYR A 143 10.48 -17.09 -0.93
C TYR A 143 10.80 -15.74 -1.59
N TRP A 144 11.49 -15.75 -2.74
CA TRP A 144 11.77 -14.54 -3.53
C TRP A 144 10.51 -13.72 -3.87
N TRP A 145 9.37 -14.38 -4.12
CA TRP A 145 8.09 -13.71 -4.34
C TRP A 145 7.42 -13.30 -3.03
N GLY A 146 7.34 -14.23 -2.07
CA GLY A 146 6.67 -13.99 -0.78
C GLY A 146 7.29 -12.85 0.02
N GLN A 147 8.62 -12.77 0.04
CA GLN A 147 9.35 -11.74 0.77
C GLN A 147 9.04 -10.33 0.25
N GLN A 148 8.83 -10.16 -1.06
CA GLN A 148 8.56 -8.84 -1.63
C GLN A 148 7.24 -8.24 -1.12
N VAL A 149 6.22 -9.06 -0.89
CA VAL A 149 4.95 -8.63 -0.30
C VAL A 149 5.17 -8.13 1.13
N GLU A 150 5.93 -8.86 1.94
CA GLU A 150 6.25 -8.46 3.33
C GLU A 150 7.07 -7.17 3.37
N LEU A 151 8.11 -7.07 2.54
CA LEU A 151 8.96 -5.87 2.45
C LEU A 151 8.15 -4.63 2.06
N ALA A 152 7.25 -4.76 1.09
CA ALA A 152 6.37 -3.68 0.68
C ALA A 152 5.33 -3.34 1.76
N THR A 153 4.82 -4.34 2.49
CA THR A 153 3.89 -4.15 3.61
C THR A 153 4.53 -3.37 4.75
N ILE A 154 5.82 -3.61 5.05
CA ILE A 154 6.58 -2.83 6.04
C ILE A 154 6.64 -1.36 5.61
N ALA A 155 7.03 -1.06 4.36
CA ALA A 155 7.06 0.31 3.84
C ALA A 155 5.67 0.97 3.85
N TRP A 156 4.62 0.22 3.47
CA TRP A 156 3.25 0.70 3.44
C TRP A 156 2.68 0.97 4.84
N SER A 157 3.06 0.18 5.85
CA SER A 157 2.65 0.41 7.24
C SER A 157 3.12 1.77 7.78
N LEU A 158 4.29 2.24 7.33
CA LEU A 158 4.78 3.58 7.64
C LEU A 158 3.95 4.67 6.98
N LEU A 159 3.65 4.53 5.68
CA LEU A 159 2.75 5.42 4.96
C LEU A 159 1.40 5.55 5.68
N LEU A 160 0.78 4.41 6.00
CA LEU A 160 -0.48 4.38 6.76
C LEU A 160 -0.36 5.14 8.07
N SER A 161 0.74 4.96 8.81
CA SER A 161 0.94 5.64 10.07
C SER A 161 1.11 7.15 9.91
N ILE A 162 1.79 7.61 8.85
CA ILE A 162 2.13 9.02 8.66
C ILE A 162 0.96 9.74 8.01
N GLU A 163 0.61 9.37 6.78
CA GLU A 163 -0.44 10.04 6.00
C GLU A 163 -1.83 9.78 6.58
N GLY A 164 -2.06 8.57 7.11
CA GLY A 164 -3.34 8.24 7.75
C GLY A 164 -3.64 9.13 8.96
N ARG A 165 -2.63 9.39 9.82
CA ARG A 165 -2.78 10.32 10.95
C ARG A 165 -2.90 11.76 10.50
N ARG A 166 -2.05 12.19 9.56
CA ARG A 166 -2.05 13.57 9.05
C ARG A 166 -3.39 13.97 8.44
N ARG A 167 -4.06 13.05 7.74
CA ARG A 167 -5.37 13.26 7.11
C ARG A 167 -6.55 12.90 8.02
N ASN A 168 -6.29 12.43 9.24
CA ASN A 168 -7.29 11.88 10.16
C ASN A 168 -8.19 10.81 9.52
N ILE A 169 -7.59 9.92 8.71
CA ILE A 169 -8.33 8.80 8.09
C ILE A 169 -8.72 7.83 9.21
N PRO A 170 -10.01 7.49 9.33
CA PRO A 170 -10.46 6.62 10.40
C PRO A 170 -10.06 5.15 10.12
N PHE A 171 -9.86 4.38 11.19
CA PHE A 171 -9.66 2.91 11.15
C PHE A 171 -8.46 2.45 10.31
N LEU A 172 -7.32 3.12 10.43
CA LEU A 172 -6.07 2.75 9.75
C LEU A 172 -5.67 1.27 9.93
N TRP A 173 -5.90 0.73 11.13
CA TRP A 173 -5.63 -0.68 11.42
C TRP A 173 -6.42 -1.64 10.54
N ALA A 174 -7.61 -1.26 10.06
CA ALA A 174 -8.45 -2.10 9.21
C ALA A 174 -7.82 -2.27 7.81
N TYR A 175 -7.19 -1.22 7.26
CA TYR A 175 -6.46 -1.32 6.00
C TYR A 175 -5.29 -2.30 6.15
N LEU A 176 -4.49 -2.18 7.22
CA LEU A 176 -3.39 -3.11 7.45
C LEU A 176 -3.85 -4.54 7.73
N ALA A 177 -4.95 -4.71 8.47
CA ALA A 177 -5.56 -6.03 8.66
C ALA A 177 -6.01 -6.65 7.33
N LEU A 178 -6.64 -5.88 6.43
CA LEU A 178 -7.02 -6.36 5.11
C LEU A 178 -5.81 -6.77 4.25
N ALA A 179 -4.65 -6.11 4.40
CA ALA A 179 -3.44 -6.52 3.69
C ALA A 179 -2.97 -7.93 4.10
N HIS A 180 -3.10 -8.27 5.38
CA HIS A 180 -2.74 -9.60 5.90
C HIS A 180 -3.82 -10.65 5.69
N LEU A 181 -5.09 -10.26 5.70
CA LEU A 181 -6.21 -11.19 5.54
C LEU A 181 -6.50 -11.52 4.06
N VAL A 182 -6.31 -10.56 3.15
CA VAL A 182 -6.55 -10.73 1.72
C VAL A 182 -5.22 -10.71 0.97
N ASN A 183 -4.70 -9.52 0.67
CA ASN A 183 -3.42 -9.28 0.01
C ASN A 183 -3.07 -7.77 0.06
N LEU A 184 -1.81 -7.42 -0.19
CA LEU A 184 -1.34 -6.04 -0.10
C LEU A 184 -2.00 -5.15 -1.17
N SER A 185 -2.07 -5.62 -2.41
CA SER A 185 -2.60 -4.86 -3.55
C SER A 185 -4.04 -4.40 -3.33
N PHE A 186 -4.92 -5.25 -2.78
CA PHE A 186 -6.28 -4.87 -2.43
C PHE A 186 -6.32 -3.74 -1.41
N ALA A 187 -5.58 -3.91 -0.31
CA ALA A 187 -5.58 -2.95 0.79
C ALA A 187 -4.90 -1.62 0.41
N GLN A 188 -3.83 -1.68 -0.36
CA GLN A 188 -3.11 -0.53 -0.90
C GLN A 188 -4.02 0.31 -1.80
N ASN A 189 -4.78 -0.32 -2.72
CA ASN A 189 -5.71 0.38 -3.60
C ASN A 189 -6.89 1.01 -2.82
N LEU A 190 -7.42 0.33 -1.80
CA LEU A 190 -8.43 0.93 -0.92
C LEU A 190 -7.89 2.14 -0.15
N PHE A 191 -6.61 2.10 0.26
CA PHE A 191 -5.98 3.24 0.93
C PHE A 191 -5.69 4.40 -0.03
N TYR A 192 -5.31 4.13 -1.28
CA TYR A 192 -5.21 5.18 -2.31
C TYR A 192 -6.55 5.88 -2.55
N LEU A 193 -7.66 5.13 -2.56
CA LEU A 193 -8.99 5.73 -2.56
C LEU A 193 -9.21 6.61 -1.33
N ALA A 194 -8.79 6.17 -0.14
CA ALA A 194 -8.89 6.97 1.07
C ALA A 194 -8.12 8.29 0.95
N LEU A 195 -6.88 8.26 0.42
CA LEU A 195 -6.06 9.45 0.20
C LEU A 195 -6.73 10.43 -0.79
N LEU A 196 -7.28 9.94 -1.90
CA LEU A 196 -7.99 10.77 -2.89
C LEU A 196 -9.27 11.42 -2.35
N LEU A 197 -9.94 10.73 -1.42
CA LEU A 197 -11.18 11.17 -0.79
C LEU A 197 -10.96 11.98 0.50
N THR A 198 -9.71 12.12 0.95
CA THR A 198 -9.33 12.92 2.13
C THR A 198 -8.16 13.87 1.81
N PRO A 199 -8.35 14.84 0.90
CA PRO A 199 -7.32 15.80 0.50
C PRO A 199 -6.99 16.80 1.63
N THR A 200 -7.94 17.03 2.53
CA THR A 200 -7.83 17.86 3.73
C THR A 200 -8.15 17.02 4.95
N PRO A 201 -7.56 17.33 6.13
CA PRO A 201 -7.91 16.63 7.35
C PRO A 201 -9.42 16.72 7.55
N ILE A 202 -10.07 15.61 7.86
CA ILE A 202 -11.49 15.63 8.21
C ILE A 202 -11.59 16.46 9.51
N VAL A 203 -12.02 17.72 9.38
CA VAL A 203 -12.29 18.57 10.52
C VAL A 203 -13.44 17.92 11.25
N SER A 204 -13.17 17.37 12.42
CA SER A 204 -14.24 17.08 13.38
C SER A 204 -14.79 18.45 13.77
N ALA A 205 -15.82 18.90 13.07
CA ALA A 205 -16.47 20.17 13.33
C ALA A 205 -16.89 20.23 14.80
N GLY A 206 -16.20 21.02 15.61
CA GLY A 206 -16.64 21.62 16.89
C GLY A 206 -17.04 20.71 18.06
N GLU A 207 -17.53 19.49 17.83
CA GLU A 207 -18.07 18.57 18.81
C GLU A 207 -17.68 17.17 18.36
N GLY A 208 -16.62 16.62 18.95
CA GLY A 208 -16.29 15.22 18.74
C GLY A 208 -17.52 14.37 19.08
N PRO A 209 -17.83 13.30 18.31
CA PRO A 209 -18.94 12.41 18.64
C PRO A 209 -18.81 11.95 20.10
N PRO A 210 -19.92 11.74 20.84
CA PRO A 210 -19.88 11.31 22.23
C PRO A 210 -18.95 10.11 22.33
N THR A 211 -17.82 10.30 23.00
CA THR A 211 -16.81 9.26 23.09
C THR A 211 -17.47 8.08 23.78
N SER A 212 -17.53 6.95 23.07
CA SER A 212 -18.00 5.68 23.64
C SER A 212 -17.26 5.44 24.97
N ALA A 213 -17.83 4.69 25.90
CA ALA A 213 -17.18 4.43 27.20
C ALA A 213 -15.72 3.97 27.03
N LEU A 214 -15.46 3.17 25.98
CA LEU A 214 -14.12 2.74 25.57
C LEU A 214 -13.24 3.90 25.08
N GLY A 215 -13.78 4.85 24.31
CA GLY A 215 -13.07 6.04 23.86
C GLY A 215 -12.67 6.97 25.02
N ARG A 216 -13.52 7.10 26.04
CA ARG A 216 -13.18 7.85 27.28
C ARG A 216 -12.08 7.17 28.07
N LEU A 217 -12.17 5.84 28.24
CA LEU A 217 -11.13 5.06 28.92
C LEU A 217 -9.79 5.16 28.18
N ARG A 218 -9.82 5.03 26.84
CA ARG A 218 -8.63 5.19 25.99
C ARG A 218 -8.01 6.56 26.17
N ASN A 219 -8.79 7.64 26.10
CA ASN A 219 -8.28 9.00 26.23
C ASN A 219 -7.73 9.29 27.64
N ARG A 220 -8.20 8.55 28.66
CA ARG A 220 -7.65 8.61 30.03
C ARG A 220 -6.30 7.89 30.14
N LEU A 221 -6.14 6.75 29.46
CA LEU A 221 -4.89 5.98 29.45
C LEU A 221 -3.84 6.59 28.49
N PHE A 222 -4.28 7.12 27.36
CA PHE A 222 -3.47 7.70 26.30
C PHE A 222 -4.06 9.04 25.88
N PRO A 223 -3.59 10.17 26.47
CA PRO A 223 -4.13 11.48 26.17
C PRO A 223 -3.92 11.84 24.68
N PRO A 224 -4.85 12.60 24.08
CA PRO A 224 -4.72 13.04 22.69
C PRO A 224 -3.46 13.89 22.53
N LYS A 225 -2.73 13.64 21.45
CA LYS A 225 -1.43 14.25 21.18
C LYS A 225 -1.60 15.62 20.52
N PRO A 226 -0.67 16.57 20.75
CA PRO A 226 -0.74 17.88 20.12
C PRO A 226 -0.61 17.77 18.59
N ALA A 227 -1.16 18.76 17.89
CA ALA A 227 -1.06 18.83 16.44
C ALA A 227 0.42 18.89 16.00
N GLY A 228 0.80 18.13 14.97
CA GLY A 228 2.18 18.07 14.49
C GLY A 228 3.13 17.20 15.32
N TRP A 229 2.62 16.46 16.31
CA TRP A 229 3.43 15.50 17.06
C TRP A 229 3.80 14.28 16.21
N THR A 230 5.07 13.94 16.18
CA THR A 230 5.60 12.70 15.58
C THR A 230 6.36 11.89 16.62
N PRO A 231 6.24 10.54 16.60
CA PRO A 231 7.05 9.70 17.48
C PRO A 231 8.53 9.86 17.15
N SER A 232 9.40 9.56 18.12
CA SER A 232 10.84 9.57 17.88
C SER A 232 11.23 8.61 16.75
N VAL A 233 12.12 9.08 15.88
CA VAL A 233 12.62 8.32 14.73
C VAL A 233 13.28 7.02 15.20
N ALA A 234 14.08 7.08 16.28
CA ALA A 234 14.76 5.92 16.85
C ALA A 234 13.80 4.79 17.24
N LEU A 235 12.63 5.13 17.80
CA LEU A 235 11.66 4.14 18.23
C LEU A 235 10.96 3.47 17.04
N LEU A 236 10.63 4.24 16.00
CA LEU A 236 10.14 3.66 14.74
C LEU A 236 11.20 2.79 14.06
N MET A 237 12.45 3.25 14.00
CA MET A 237 13.58 2.51 13.45
C MET A 237 13.81 1.18 14.18
N ALA A 238 13.71 1.16 15.51
CA ALA A 238 13.81 -0.07 16.30
C ALA A 238 12.71 -1.07 15.94
N ALA A 239 11.45 -0.62 15.83
CA ALA A 239 10.32 -1.47 15.46
C ALA A 239 10.44 -2.04 14.03
N LEU A 240 10.92 -1.22 13.09
CA LEU A 240 11.20 -1.64 11.71
C LEU A 240 12.34 -2.65 11.67
N THR A 241 13.41 -2.41 12.42
CA THR A 241 14.55 -3.33 12.53
C THR A 241 14.10 -4.69 13.04
N GLN A 242 13.20 -4.73 14.02
CA GLN A 242 12.63 -5.99 14.51
C GLN A 242 11.80 -6.71 13.43
N SER A 243 11.01 -5.96 12.65
CA SER A 243 10.24 -6.52 11.52
C SER A 243 11.16 -7.15 10.47
N PHE A 244 12.23 -6.45 10.08
CA PHE A 244 13.24 -6.96 9.16
C PHE A 244 14.02 -8.15 9.74
N GLY A 245 14.32 -8.14 11.04
CA GLY A 245 14.99 -9.23 11.73
C GLY A 245 14.16 -10.52 11.72
N VAL A 246 12.85 -10.42 11.97
CA VAL A 246 11.94 -11.56 11.85
C VAL A 246 11.93 -12.09 10.43
N LEU A 247 11.75 -11.22 9.43
CA LEU A 247 11.74 -11.60 8.02
C LEU A 247 13.06 -12.25 7.58
N PHE A 248 14.20 -11.77 8.07
CA PHE A 248 15.52 -12.34 7.78
C PHE A 248 15.63 -13.81 8.24
N CYS A 249 15.00 -14.15 9.36
CA CYS A 249 15.03 -15.48 9.97
C CYS A 249 14.04 -16.48 9.35
N VAL A 250 13.00 -16.01 8.64
CA VAL A 250 11.91 -16.85 8.13
C VAL A 250 12.40 -18.09 7.36
N PRO A 251 13.30 -18.00 6.36
CA PRO A 251 13.75 -19.18 5.61
C PRO A 251 14.53 -20.19 6.44
N ALA A 252 15.21 -19.74 7.51
CA ALA A 252 16.02 -20.62 8.36
C ALA A 252 15.17 -21.42 9.35
N VAL A 253 13.95 -20.95 9.63
CA VAL A 253 13.03 -21.53 10.62
C VAL A 253 11.89 -22.31 9.92
N ALA A 254 11.77 -22.23 8.60
CA ALA A 254 10.84 -23.05 7.81
C ALA A 254 11.08 -24.56 8.06
N GLY A 255 10.02 -25.33 8.27
CA GLY A 255 10.09 -26.75 8.65
C GLY A 255 10.34 -27.02 10.13
N SER A 256 10.43 -25.98 10.97
CA SER A 256 10.72 -26.10 12.40
C SER A 256 9.50 -25.74 13.27
N PRO A 257 9.40 -26.25 14.51
CA PRO A 257 8.26 -25.95 15.39
C PRO A 257 8.16 -24.46 15.78
N GLY A 258 9.22 -23.67 15.58
CA GLY A 258 9.22 -22.22 15.83
C GLY A 258 8.58 -21.40 14.71
N PHE A 259 8.29 -21.99 13.55
CA PHE A 259 7.78 -21.27 12.39
C PHE A 259 6.45 -20.54 12.64
N PRO A 260 5.43 -21.15 13.28
CA PRO A 260 4.14 -20.47 13.52
C PRO A 260 4.29 -19.22 14.39
N ALA A 261 5.10 -19.29 15.45
CA ALA A 261 5.35 -18.16 16.33
C ALA A 261 6.05 -17.01 15.59
N LEU A 262 7.04 -17.34 14.76
CA LEU A 262 7.76 -16.36 13.94
C LEU A 262 6.85 -15.72 12.89
N ALA A 263 6.00 -16.51 12.24
CA ALA A 263 5.02 -16.03 11.25
C ALA A 263 4.02 -15.04 11.87
N VAL A 264 3.44 -15.38 13.02
CA VAL A 264 2.52 -14.50 13.75
C VAL A 264 3.23 -13.23 14.22
N ALA A 265 4.45 -13.36 14.76
CA ALA A 265 5.25 -12.22 15.18
C ALA A 265 5.56 -11.26 14.02
N GLY A 266 5.92 -11.79 12.84
CA GLY A 266 6.19 -11.00 11.65
C GLY A 266 4.97 -10.16 11.25
N LYS A 267 3.79 -10.78 11.18
CA LYS A 267 2.52 -10.11 10.89
C LYS A 267 2.18 -9.06 11.93
N ALA A 268 2.28 -9.39 13.22
CA ALA A 268 1.97 -8.48 14.32
C ALA A 268 2.89 -7.25 14.35
N LEU A 269 4.19 -7.42 14.09
CA LEU A 269 5.18 -6.34 14.13
C LEU A 269 4.93 -5.26 13.07
N THR A 270 4.32 -5.61 11.93
CA THR A 270 3.92 -4.61 10.92
C THR A 270 2.90 -3.59 11.45
N PHE A 271 2.17 -3.89 12.53
CA PHE A 271 1.26 -2.93 13.17
C PHE A 271 1.99 -1.93 14.07
N ALA A 272 3.27 -2.16 14.40
CA ALA A 272 4.00 -1.31 15.32
C ALA A 272 4.00 0.18 14.89
N PRO A 273 4.27 0.54 13.61
CA PRO A 273 4.20 1.94 13.18
C PRO A 273 2.84 2.62 13.41
N LEU A 274 1.74 1.87 13.41
CA LEU A 274 0.40 2.39 13.72
C LEU A 274 0.13 2.49 15.22
N LEU A 275 0.60 1.52 15.99
CA LEU A 275 0.36 1.42 17.43
C LEU A 275 1.24 2.38 18.23
N ILE A 276 2.50 2.56 17.83
CA ILE A 276 3.46 3.45 18.49
C ILE A 276 2.89 4.87 18.63
N PRO A 277 2.41 5.52 17.56
CA PRO A 277 1.73 6.81 17.69
C PRO A 277 0.47 6.82 18.52
N ALA A 278 -0.22 5.70 18.72
CA ALA A 278 -1.43 5.66 19.52
C ALA A 278 -1.12 5.50 21.02
N ILE A 279 -0.04 4.78 21.36
CA ILE A 279 0.26 4.32 22.72
C ILE A 279 1.43 5.10 23.35
N ALA A 280 2.40 5.56 22.55
CA ALA A 280 3.60 6.20 23.09
C ALA A 280 3.25 7.50 23.86
N PRO A 281 3.89 7.74 25.02
CA PRO A 281 3.80 9.02 25.73
C PRO A 281 4.17 10.21 24.86
N ALA A 282 3.61 11.39 25.17
CA ALA A 282 3.92 12.63 24.44
C ALA A 282 5.42 12.98 24.51
N SER A 283 6.12 12.60 25.59
CA SER A 283 7.56 12.79 25.78
C SER A 283 8.43 11.97 24.84
N TRP A 284 7.89 10.92 24.21
CA TRP A 284 8.64 10.05 23.29
C TRP A 284 8.61 10.55 21.84
N GLY A 285 8.21 11.79 21.62
CA GLY A 285 8.14 12.38 20.30
C GLY A 285 8.41 13.86 20.32
N THR A 286 8.50 14.41 19.12
CA THR A 286 8.80 15.81 18.86
C THR A 286 7.59 16.47 18.23
N VAL A 287 7.31 17.71 18.63
CA VAL A 287 6.29 18.55 17.99
C VAL A 287 7.01 19.43 16.98
N HIS A 288 6.61 19.32 15.72
CA HIS A 288 7.18 20.12 14.65
C HIS A 288 6.23 21.28 14.31
N ALA A 289 6.68 22.51 14.57
CA ALA A 289 6.05 23.72 14.08
C ALA A 289 7.12 24.52 13.32
N PRO A 290 7.04 24.69 11.98
CA PRO A 290 6.04 24.24 10.99
C PRO A 290 6.14 22.73 10.61
N PRO A 291 5.14 22.16 9.90
CA PRO A 291 5.10 20.73 9.53
C PRO A 291 6.31 20.24 8.72
N ARG A 292 6.94 21.12 7.94
CA ARG A 292 8.10 20.83 7.09
C ARG A 292 9.36 20.50 7.88
N ALA A 293 9.46 20.97 9.13
CA ALA A 293 10.61 20.70 9.98
C ALA A 293 10.82 19.20 10.28
N GLY A 294 9.79 18.36 10.06
CA GLY A 294 9.88 16.91 10.22
C GLY A 294 10.29 16.14 8.96
N TYR A 295 10.44 16.78 7.80
CA TYR A 295 10.65 16.07 6.52
C TYR A 295 11.99 15.33 6.47
N GLY A 296 13.09 15.93 6.94
CA GLY A 296 14.40 15.26 6.97
C GLY A 296 14.38 13.95 7.76
N ASN A 297 13.70 13.94 8.91
CA ASN A 297 13.52 12.74 9.75
C ASN A 297 12.73 11.64 9.02
N LEU A 298 11.74 12.01 8.20
CA LEU A 298 10.96 11.08 7.41
C LEU A 298 11.76 10.54 6.22
N THR A 299 12.52 11.40 5.52
CA THR A 299 13.43 10.99 4.46
C THR A 299 14.41 9.95 4.97
N GLU A 300 15.00 10.17 6.16
CA GLU A 300 15.93 9.23 6.77
C GLU A 300 15.27 7.89 7.12
N LEU A 301 14.04 7.92 7.66
CA LEU A 301 13.27 6.72 7.98
C LEU A 301 12.97 5.88 6.73
N PHE A 302 12.48 6.51 5.65
CA PHE A 302 12.20 5.81 4.40
C PHE A 302 13.48 5.35 3.71
N ARG A 303 14.57 6.11 3.79
CA ARG A 303 15.91 5.70 3.31
C ARG A 303 16.41 4.46 4.04
N PHE A 304 16.22 4.36 5.35
CA PHE A 304 16.54 3.13 6.09
C PHE A 304 15.73 1.93 5.58
N VAL A 305 14.42 2.09 5.39
CA VAL A 305 13.53 1.04 4.87
C VAL A 305 13.96 0.63 3.46
N SER A 306 14.27 1.58 2.58
CA SER A 306 14.81 1.34 1.25
C SER A 306 16.09 0.51 1.28
N MET A 307 17.04 0.86 2.15
CA MET A 307 18.29 0.11 2.27
C MET A 307 18.10 -1.29 2.83
N ALA A 308 17.25 -1.45 3.86
CA ALA A 308 16.94 -2.75 4.44
C ALA A 308 16.21 -3.67 3.46
N THR A 309 15.22 -3.13 2.73
CA THR A 309 14.46 -3.87 1.71
C THR A 309 15.35 -4.26 0.53
N PHE A 310 16.19 -3.36 0.02
CA PHE A 310 17.17 -3.66 -1.02
C PHE A 310 18.16 -4.75 -0.59
N GLY A 311 18.73 -4.64 0.61
CA GLY A 311 19.68 -5.64 1.12
C GLY A 311 19.06 -7.03 1.27
N LEU A 312 17.83 -7.10 1.78
CA LEU A 312 17.08 -8.34 1.91
C LEU A 312 16.68 -8.94 0.56
N GLN A 313 16.25 -8.11 -0.41
CA GLN A 313 15.92 -8.56 -1.75
C GLN A 313 17.16 -9.03 -2.53
N ALA A 314 18.29 -8.32 -2.37
CA ALA A 314 19.57 -8.72 -2.96
C ALA A 314 20.02 -10.08 -2.41
N LYS A 315 19.95 -10.28 -1.08
CA LYS A 315 20.21 -11.58 -0.43
C LYS A 315 19.34 -12.68 -1.04
N ALA A 316 18.02 -12.48 -1.11
CA ALA A 316 17.10 -13.48 -1.64
C ALA A 316 17.33 -13.77 -3.13
N THR A 317 17.72 -12.76 -3.91
CA THR A 317 18.08 -12.92 -5.32
C THR A 317 19.35 -13.76 -5.46
N VAL A 318 20.40 -13.45 -4.70
CA VAL A 318 21.66 -14.23 -4.71
C VAL A 318 21.42 -15.68 -4.29
N LEU A 319 20.72 -15.90 -3.17
CA LEU A 319 20.39 -17.25 -2.72
C LEU A 319 19.50 -17.99 -3.73
N GLY A 320 18.51 -17.30 -4.30
CA GLY A 320 17.66 -17.84 -5.36
C GLY A 320 18.46 -18.29 -6.57
N LEU A 321 19.44 -17.50 -7.00
CA LEU A 321 20.31 -17.86 -8.12
C LEU A 321 21.20 -19.06 -7.79
N ILE A 322 21.86 -19.06 -6.63
CA ILE A 322 22.75 -20.14 -6.20
C ILE A 322 22.00 -21.47 -6.10
N TYR A 323 20.83 -21.50 -5.45
CA TYR A 323 20.08 -22.74 -5.22
C TYR A 323 19.35 -23.27 -6.47
N ASN A 324 19.19 -22.47 -7.53
CA ASN A 324 18.47 -22.89 -8.74
C ASN A 324 19.37 -22.99 -9.99
N ALA A 325 20.65 -22.60 -9.88
CA ALA A 325 21.64 -22.77 -10.93
C ALA A 325 21.70 -24.26 -11.34
N PRO A 326 21.54 -24.57 -12.64
CA PRO A 326 21.58 -25.95 -13.10
C PRO A 326 23.03 -26.46 -13.12
N ASP A 327 23.23 -27.66 -12.56
CA ASP A 327 24.51 -28.34 -12.65
C ASP A 327 24.88 -28.69 -14.09
N ALA A 328 26.19 -28.74 -14.37
CA ALA A 328 26.69 -29.36 -15.58
C ALA A 328 26.46 -30.87 -15.45
N HIS A 329 25.60 -31.43 -16.30
CA HIS A 329 25.29 -32.85 -16.29
C HIS A 329 26.04 -33.52 -17.45
N TYR A 330 26.87 -34.51 -17.11
CA TYR A 330 27.63 -35.32 -18.05
C TYR A 330 27.20 -36.78 -17.89
N HIS A 331 26.66 -37.38 -18.95
CA HIS A 331 26.39 -38.80 -18.99
C HIS A 331 27.70 -39.56 -19.21
N ARG A 332 27.90 -40.65 -18.47
CA ARG A 332 29.15 -41.44 -18.44
C ARG A 332 29.62 -41.97 -19.82
N HIS A 333 28.76 -41.93 -20.85
CA HIS A 333 29.03 -42.40 -22.23
C HIS A 333 28.33 -41.53 -23.31
N SER A 334 28.61 -40.24 -23.36
CA SER A 334 27.84 -39.27 -24.17
C SER A 334 28.40 -38.91 -25.54
N LYS A 335 29.36 -39.67 -26.08
CA LYS A 335 29.99 -39.41 -27.38
C LYS A 335 29.01 -39.25 -28.56
N PHE A 336 27.79 -39.76 -28.43
CA PHE A 336 26.72 -39.67 -29.45
C PHE A 336 25.53 -38.77 -29.05
N LEU A 337 25.60 -38.09 -27.90
CA LEU A 337 24.57 -37.16 -27.43
C LEU A 337 25.09 -35.73 -27.57
N PRO A 338 24.69 -34.98 -28.61
CA PRO A 338 25.17 -33.60 -28.84
C PRO A 338 24.67 -32.58 -27.80
N PHE A 339 23.92 -33.04 -26.79
CA PHE A 339 23.32 -32.21 -25.74
C PHE A 339 24.11 -32.24 -24.42
N ASP A 340 25.12 -33.09 -24.30
CA ASP A 340 25.98 -33.15 -23.12
C ASP A 340 26.97 -31.98 -23.12
N LYS A 341 26.81 -31.07 -22.15
CA LYS A 341 27.70 -29.92 -21.96
C LYS A 341 28.58 -30.17 -20.74
N GLU A 342 29.88 -30.35 -20.95
CA GLU A 342 30.88 -30.45 -19.86
C GLU A 342 30.93 -29.17 -19.00
N THR A 343 30.70 -28.00 -19.63
CA THR A 343 30.62 -26.71 -18.93
C THR A 343 29.46 -25.88 -19.49
N ARG A 344 28.65 -25.30 -18.61
CA ARG A 344 27.63 -24.31 -18.99
C ARG A 344 28.19 -22.91 -18.75
N SER A 345 27.88 -21.97 -19.64
CA SER A 345 28.29 -20.58 -19.43
C SER A 345 27.59 -20.01 -18.19
N THR A 346 28.25 -19.08 -17.50
CA THR A 346 27.68 -18.40 -16.33
C THR A 346 26.38 -17.67 -16.66
N LEU A 347 26.27 -17.12 -17.88
CA LEU A 347 25.06 -16.48 -18.39
C LEU A 347 23.93 -17.50 -18.59
N GLU A 348 24.20 -18.68 -19.16
CA GLU A 348 23.20 -19.75 -19.27
C GLU A 348 22.72 -20.22 -17.89
N GLN A 349 23.63 -20.35 -16.93
CA GLN A 349 23.28 -20.76 -15.56
C GLN A 349 22.40 -19.74 -14.85
N THR A 350 22.76 -18.45 -14.92
CA THR A 350 21.99 -17.38 -14.25
C THR A 350 20.65 -17.14 -14.91
N THR A 351 20.56 -17.15 -16.25
CA THR A 351 19.29 -17.03 -16.97
C THR A 351 18.34 -18.19 -16.67
N MET A 352 18.84 -19.42 -16.62
CA MET A 352 18.05 -20.59 -16.22
C MET A 352 17.66 -20.59 -14.74
N ALA A 353 18.53 -20.12 -13.86
CA ALA A 353 18.19 -19.98 -12.44
C ALA A 353 17.10 -18.93 -12.25
N PHE A 354 17.22 -17.79 -12.92
CA PHE A 354 16.22 -16.71 -12.88
C PHE A 354 14.89 -17.14 -13.50
N SER A 355 14.92 -17.89 -14.62
CA SER A 355 13.70 -18.43 -15.21
C SER A 355 12.99 -19.42 -14.28
N LYS A 356 13.71 -20.22 -13.50
CA LYS A 356 13.12 -21.06 -12.43
C LYS A 356 12.54 -20.25 -11.28
N ILE A 357 13.13 -19.10 -10.93
CA ILE A 357 12.56 -18.18 -9.92
C ILE A 357 11.23 -17.61 -10.41
N LEU A 358 11.20 -17.05 -11.62
CA LEU A 358 9.97 -16.53 -12.22
C LEU A 358 8.93 -17.64 -12.47
N GLY A 359 9.38 -18.80 -12.94
CA GLY A 359 8.56 -19.98 -13.20
C GLY A 359 7.98 -20.63 -11.94
N SER A 360 8.52 -20.32 -10.75
CA SER A 360 7.99 -20.85 -9.48
C SER A 360 6.54 -20.44 -9.20
N THR A 361 6.05 -19.40 -9.89
CA THR A 361 4.64 -19.00 -9.88
C THR A 361 3.69 -20.07 -10.43
N ALA A 362 4.18 -20.94 -11.32
CA ALA A 362 3.43 -22.08 -11.85
C ALA A 362 3.51 -23.31 -10.94
N ASP A 363 4.50 -23.40 -10.04
CA ASP A 363 4.72 -24.57 -9.18
C ASP A 363 3.59 -24.77 -8.16
N HIS A 364 3.09 -23.68 -7.57
CA HIS A 364 2.13 -23.76 -6.46
C HIS A 364 1.20 -22.53 -6.42
N PRO A 365 -0.13 -22.71 -6.19
CA PRO A 365 -1.10 -21.61 -6.22
C PRO A 365 -0.83 -20.50 -5.20
N VAL A 366 -0.25 -20.83 -4.04
CA VAL A 366 0.13 -19.82 -3.02
C VAL A 366 1.28 -18.93 -3.49
N VAL A 367 2.23 -19.48 -4.24
CA VAL A 367 3.34 -18.70 -4.81
C VAL A 367 2.82 -17.83 -5.95
N ALA A 368 1.88 -18.34 -6.75
CA ALA A 368 1.15 -17.55 -7.72
C ALA A 368 0.43 -16.37 -7.05
N ALA A 369 -0.24 -16.60 -5.90
CA ALA A 369 -0.92 -15.55 -5.15
C ALA A 369 0.04 -14.42 -4.74
N ALA A 370 1.19 -14.77 -4.16
CA ALA A 370 2.21 -13.79 -3.78
C ALA A 370 2.74 -13.02 -5.00
N ALA A 371 3.03 -13.70 -6.10
CA ALA A 371 3.57 -13.05 -7.30
C ALA A 371 2.56 -12.10 -7.96
N TRP A 372 1.30 -12.52 -8.09
CA TRP A 372 0.24 -11.66 -8.58
C TRP A 372 0.01 -10.45 -7.69
N ASP A 373 0.11 -10.62 -6.37
CA ASP A 373 0.02 -9.52 -5.42
C ASP A 373 1.18 -8.52 -5.58
N VAL A 374 2.41 -9.01 -5.79
CA VAL A 374 3.58 -8.17 -6.08
C VAL A 374 3.38 -7.37 -7.37
N LEU A 375 2.93 -8.01 -8.44
CA LEU A 375 2.71 -7.36 -9.73
C LEU A 375 1.60 -6.32 -9.65
N LEU A 376 0.45 -6.65 -9.06
CA LEU A 376 -0.65 -5.71 -8.91
C LEU A 376 -0.31 -4.55 -7.98
N SER A 377 0.41 -4.81 -6.88
CA SER A 377 0.90 -3.76 -5.98
C SER A 377 1.89 -2.83 -6.69
N GLY A 378 2.79 -3.39 -7.51
CA GLY A 378 3.75 -2.62 -8.32
C GLY A 378 3.07 -1.75 -9.38
N VAL A 379 2.08 -2.28 -10.09
CA VAL A 379 1.25 -1.51 -11.04
C VAL A 379 0.50 -0.39 -10.29
N SER A 380 -0.13 -0.72 -9.16
CA SER A 380 -0.88 0.25 -8.35
C SER A 380 0.03 1.38 -7.83
N LEU A 381 1.25 1.03 -7.41
CA LEU A 381 2.27 1.98 -6.97
C LEU A 381 2.74 2.89 -8.10
N ALA A 382 3.00 2.33 -9.28
CA ALA A 382 3.43 3.10 -10.45
C ALA A 382 2.33 4.07 -10.92
N VAL A 383 1.07 3.61 -10.95
CA VAL A 383 -0.08 4.47 -11.24
C VAL A 383 -0.23 5.56 -10.17
N TRP A 384 -0.02 5.24 -8.90
CA TRP A 384 -0.03 6.25 -7.83
C TRP A 384 1.05 7.30 -8.03
N ALA A 385 2.28 6.89 -8.35
CA ALA A 385 3.38 7.79 -8.65
C ALA A 385 3.11 8.68 -9.87
N ALA A 386 2.48 8.13 -10.93
CA ALA A 386 2.09 8.89 -12.12
C ALA A 386 1.10 10.00 -11.81
N VAL A 387 0.16 9.69 -10.93
CA VAL A 387 -0.98 10.55 -10.69
C VAL A 387 -0.60 11.63 -9.69
N ARG A 388 0.24 11.35 -8.68
CA ARG A 388 0.54 12.30 -7.61
C ARG A 388 1.67 13.27 -7.99
N PRO A 389 1.68 14.51 -7.45
CA PRO A 389 2.77 15.46 -7.69
C PRO A 389 4.00 15.07 -6.87
N LEU A 390 4.66 13.97 -7.23
CA LEU A 390 5.86 13.48 -6.55
C LEU A 390 7.10 13.96 -7.31
N ASP A 391 7.97 14.71 -6.64
CA ASP A 391 9.28 15.03 -7.23
C ASP A 391 10.17 13.77 -7.26
N ILE A 392 10.74 13.48 -8.43
CA ILE A 392 11.74 12.42 -8.64
C ILE A 392 12.89 12.56 -7.65
N ASN A 393 13.30 13.79 -7.33
CA ASN A 393 14.37 14.04 -6.36
C ASN A 393 13.99 13.56 -4.96
N ASP A 394 12.72 13.69 -4.56
CA ASP A 394 12.24 13.20 -3.27
C ASP A 394 12.14 11.67 -3.25
N ILE A 395 11.72 11.06 -4.36
CA ILE A 395 11.72 9.60 -4.53
C ILE A 395 13.15 9.07 -4.39
N LEU A 396 14.12 9.68 -5.07
CA LEU A 396 15.54 9.28 -5.03
C LEU A 396 16.16 9.51 -3.65
N ALA A 397 15.84 10.61 -2.98
CA ALA A 397 16.32 10.88 -1.62
C ALA A 397 15.81 9.84 -0.60
N CYS A 398 14.59 9.35 -0.79
CA CYS A 398 14.02 8.29 0.04
C CYS A 398 14.49 6.89 -0.38
N ALA A 399 14.84 6.67 -1.64
CA ALA A 399 15.24 5.36 -2.16
C ALA A 399 16.74 5.06 -2.00
N THR A 400 17.59 6.09 -2.05
CA THR A 400 19.04 5.90 -2.20
C THR A 400 19.83 6.51 -1.05
N PRO A 401 20.94 5.88 -0.60
CA PRO A 401 21.63 6.26 0.62
C PRO A 401 22.40 7.59 0.49
N PHE A 402 22.90 7.90 -0.70
CA PHE A 402 23.82 9.01 -0.97
C PHE A 402 23.20 10.19 -1.71
N PHE A 403 21.95 10.07 -2.16
CA PHE A 403 21.26 11.17 -2.83
C PHE A 403 20.75 12.16 -1.79
N LYS A 404 21.13 13.43 -1.95
CA LYS A 404 20.67 14.53 -1.12
C LYS A 404 19.83 15.47 -1.96
N ASN A 405 18.60 15.73 -1.53
CA ASN A 405 17.80 16.76 -2.16
C ASN A 405 18.27 18.13 -1.66
N ARG A 406 18.93 18.89 -2.54
CA ARG A 406 19.50 20.22 -2.24
C ARG A 406 18.45 21.24 -1.80
N VAL A 407 17.19 21.07 -2.20
CA VAL A 407 16.08 21.96 -1.81
C VAL A 407 15.70 21.75 -0.35
N LEU A 408 15.57 20.49 0.08
CA LEU A 408 15.29 20.15 1.49
C LEU A 408 16.46 20.56 2.41
N ASP A 409 17.70 20.41 1.95
CA ASP A 409 18.89 20.85 2.70
C ASP A 409 18.95 22.39 2.82
N ALA A 410 18.56 23.13 1.77
CA ALA A 410 18.50 24.59 1.80
C ALA A 410 17.42 25.11 2.76
N ASP A 411 16.22 24.53 2.73
CA ASP A 411 15.14 24.88 3.66
C ASP A 411 15.50 24.54 5.11
N ALA A 412 16.14 23.39 5.35
CA ALA A 412 16.64 23.02 6.68
C ALA A 412 17.74 23.98 7.17
N ALA A 413 18.65 24.42 6.29
CA ALA A 413 19.70 25.37 6.63
C ALA A 413 19.16 26.78 6.91
N VAL A 414 18.15 27.23 6.16
CA VAL A 414 17.48 28.52 6.40
C VAL A 414 16.74 28.52 7.75
N HIS A 415 16.09 27.41 8.11
CA HIS A 415 15.46 27.27 9.42
C HIS A 415 16.47 27.18 10.58
N ALA A 416 17.60 26.49 10.39
CA ALA A 416 18.66 26.44 11.39
C ALA A 416 19.36 27.81 11.60
N ALA A 417 19.38 28.67 10.57
CA ALA A 417 19.91 30.02 10.66
C ALA A 417 18.88 31.04 11.22
N GLY A 418 17.58 30.74 11.14
CA GLY A 418 16.49 31.61 11.60
C GLY A 418 16.24 31.64 13.11
N ASP A 419 16.95 30.81 13.90
CA ASP A 419 16.93 30.82 15.37
C ASP A 419 17.92 31.85 15.97
N MET A 420 18.60 32.66 15.13
CA MET A 420 19.33 33.86 15.57
C MET A 420 18.82 35.10 14.83
N ASP A 421 18.01 35.88 15.55
CA ASP A 421 17.52 37.24 15.29
C ASP A 421 16.48 37.50 14.16
N GLU A 422 15.48 38.30 14.52
CA GLU A 422 14.37 38.82 13.71
C GLU A 422 14.75 40.12 12.96
N PRO A 423 13.92 40.64 12.04
CA PRO A 423 13.76 40.23 10.65
C PRO A 423 14.50 41.19 9.69
N SER A 424 14.95 40.66 8.54
CA SER A 424 15.27 41.47 7.37
C SER A 424 14.68 40.82 6.13
N ALA A 425 13.82 41.57 5.44
CA ALA A 425 13.11 41.14 4.25
C ALA A 425 14.10 40.77 3.13
N VAL A 426 14.16 39.47 2.80
CA VAL A 426 14.84 38.99 1.58
C VAL A 426 13.79 38.41 0.66
N VAL A 427 13.40 39.22 -0.33
CA VAL A 427 12.63 38.79 -1.49
C VAL A 427 13.51 37.89 -2.34
N VAL A 428 13.34 36.58 -2.22
CA VAL A 428 13.95 35.60 -3.14
C VAL A 428 13.11 35.57 -4.42
N ARG A 429 13.67 36.14 -5.48
CA ARG A 429 13.15 36.07 -6.85
C ARG A 429 13.12 34.62 -7.30
N SER A 430 11.92 34.05 -7.51
CA SER A 430 11.80 32.83 -8.32
C SER A 430 11.91 33.20 -9.80
N SER A 431 12.68 32.39 -10.52
CA SER A 431 12.98 32.50 -11.94
C SER A 431 11.71 32.24 -12.77
N GLY A 432 10.93 33.29 -13.05
CA GLY A 432 9.88 33.29 -14.06
C GLY A 432 10.43 33.65 -15.45
N ARG A 433 10.39 32.69 -16.39
CA ARG A 433 10.67 32.89 -17.81
C ARG A 433 9.62 33.82 -18.43
N THR A 434 9.95 35.09 -18.56
CA THR A 434 9.11 36.12 -19.18
C THR A 434 9.04 35.95 -20.70
N THR A 435 7.85 35.69 -21.24
CA THR A 435 7.49 36.02 -22.62
C THR A 435 6.68 37.31 -22.63
N ARG A 436 7.24 38.32 -23.31
CA ARG A 436 6.63 39.62 -23.63
C ARG A 436 5.37 39.41 -24.49
N PRO A 437 4.40 40.33 -24.41
CA PRO A 437 4.23 41.22 -25.56
C PRO A 437 4.10 42.70 -25.20
N SER A 438 4.25 43.50 -26.24
CA SER A 438 4.58 44.91 -26.29
C SER A 438 3.36 45.84 -26.14
N ALA A 439 3.57 46.91 -25.37
CA ALA A 439 3.18 48.32 -25.57
C ALA A 439 1.79 48.73 -26.09
N ALA A 440 1.12 49.58 -25.29
CA ALA A 440 0.58 50.92 -25.61
C ALA A 440 -0.55 51.27 -24.61
N SER A 441 -0.32 52.06 -23.54
CA SER A 441 -0.28 53.53 -23.44
C SER A 441 -1.65 54.22 -23.23
N LEU A 442 -1.69 55.01 -22.14
CA LEU A 442 -2.47 56.24 -21.85
C LEU A 442 -3.79 56.16 -21.05
N SER A 443 -3.85 57.07 -20.07
CA SER A 443 -4.84 57.23 -18.99
C SER A 443 -5.95 58.27 -19.36
N PRO A 444 -6.76 58.84 -18.42
CA PRO A 444 -8.22 58.71 -18.38
C PRO A 444 -9.01 60.00 -18.66
N ALA A 445 -10.32 59.92 -18.98
CA ALA A 445 -11.28 61.02 -18.81
C ALA A 445 -12.75 60.54 -18.91
N ALA A 446 -13.64 61.26 -18.24
CA ALA A 446 -15.05 60.98 -18.01
C ALA A 446 -16.01 61.64 -19.03
N GLU A 447 -17.32 61.34 -18.84
CA GLU A 447 -18.56 62.03 -19.29
C GLU A 447 -19.42 61.41 -20.42
N THR A 448 -20.70 61.22 -20.07
CA THR A 448 -21.93 60.82 -20.82
C THR A 448 -22.50 61.95 -21.72
N PRO A 449 -23.67 61.89 -22.46
CA PRO A 449 -24.77 60.87 -22.57
C PRO A 449 -25.44 60.61 -23.98
N GLY A 450 -26.00 59.40 -24.19
CA GLY A 450 -27.23 59.00 -24.99
C GLY A 450 -27.41 59.35 -26.50
N PRO A 451 -28.47 58.88 -27.23
CA PRO A 451 -29.51 57.88 -26.89
C PRO A 451 -29.96 56.87 -28.01
N LYS A 452 -30.81 55.89 -27.60
CA LYS A 452 -31.95 55.22 -28.30
C LYS A 452 -31.81 54.01 -29.28
N ARG A 453 -32.34 52.87 -28.78
CA ARG A 453 -33.42 51.97 -29.33
C ARG A 453 -33.11 50.85 -30.37
N ARG A 454 -33.24 49.60 -29.90
CA ARG A 454 -34.11 48.47 -30.37
C ARG A 454 -33.83 47.28 -29.43
N GLY A 455 -34.73 46.76 -28.59
CA GLY A 455 -36.02 46.14 -28.89
C GLY A 455 -35.94 44.64 -28.56
N ARG A 456 -36.11 44.23 -27.29
CA ARG A 456 -36.20 42.82 -26.86
C ARG A 456 -37.46 42.64 -25.99
N PRO A 457 -38.24 41.55 -26.15
CA PRO A 457 -39.52 41.42 -25.47
C PRO A 457 -39.32 41.01 -23.99
N ARG A 458 -40.10 41.67 -23.12
CA ARG A 458 -40.39 41.29 -21.73
C ARG A 458 -41.46 40.18 -21.81
N LYS A 459 -41.58 39.15 -20.97
CA LYS A 459 -41.54 39.10 -19.50
C LYS A 459 -41.93 37.66 -19.09
N ILE A 460 -41.20 36.98 -18.20
CA ILE A 460 -41.82 36.22 -17.10
C ILE A 460 -40.93 36.43 -15.88
N LYS A 461 -41.58 36.92 -14.82
CA LYS A 461 -40.99 37.31 -13.54
C LYS A 461 -41.17 36.09 -12.64
N THR A 462 -40.13 35.28 -12.48
CA THR A 462 -40.06 34.32 -11.38
C THR A 462 -39.29 35.00 -10.27
N GLU A 463 -39.89 35.00 -9.09
CA GLU A 463 -39.44 35.76 -7.93
C GLU A 463 -38.02 35.35 -7.52
N ALA A 464 -37.22 36.38 -7.30
CA ALA A 464 -35.83 36.29 -6.90
C ALA A 464 -35.74 35.73 -5.47
N ASN A 465 -35.12 34.56 -5.35
CA ASN A 465 -34.12 34.38 -4.30
C ASN A 465 -32.79 34.80 -4.91
N ASP A 466 -32.48 36.09 -4.82
CA ASP A 466 -31.15 36.64 -5.06
C ASP A 466 -30.23 36.16 -3.93
N VAL A 467 -29.82 34.89 -3.98
CA VAL A 467 -28.49 34.52 -3.49
C VAL A 467 -27.60 34.76 -4.67
N ALA A 468 -26.95 35.93 -4.69
CA ALA A 468 -25.85 36.19 -5.58
C ALA A 468 -24.96 34.94 -5.65
N ASP A 469 -24.55 34.52 -6.85
CA ASP A 469 -23.37 33.68 -7.06
C ASP A 469 -22.14 34.46 -6.56
N SER A 470 -22.05 34.67 -5.24
CA SER A 470 -20.84 35.10 -4.59
C SER A 470 -19.88 33.94 -4.77
N ALA A 471 -18.88 34.12 -5.63
CA ALA A 471 -17.78 33.19 -5.77
C ALA A 471 -17.33 32.77 -4.35
N TYR A 472 -17.34 31.47 -4.07
CA TYR A 472 -17.01 30.95 -2.76
C TYR A 472 -15.60 31.44 -2.36
N ILE A 473 -15.54 32.28 -1.34
CA ILE A 473 -14.29 32.75 -0.73
C ILE A 473 -14.05 31.83 0.47
N PRO A 474 -13.02 30.96 0.43
CA PRO A 474 -12.71 30.10 1.55
C PRO A 474 -12.33 30.94 2.78
N SER A 475 -12.77 30.50 3.96
CA SER A 475 -12.33 31.09 5.22
C SER A 475 -10.80 31.01 5.37
N PRO A 476 -10.15 31.88 6.15
CA PRO A 476 -8.70 31.84 6.35
C PRO A 476 -8.19 30.49 6.93
N THR A 477 -9.03 29.80 7.68
CA THR A 477 -8.77 28.44 8.17
C THR A 477 -8.88 27.39 7.07
N GLU A 478 -9.85 27.52 6.16
CA GLU A 478 -9.98 26.63 5.00
C GLU A 478 -8.88 26.89 3.97
N SER A 479 -8.48 28.14 3.74
CA SER A 479 -7.37 28.47 2.84
C SER A 479 -6.03 27.94 3.39
N ALA A 480 -5.78 28.05 4.69
CA ALA A 480 -4.63 27.40 5.33
C ALA A 480 -4.68 25.87 5.20
N ALA A 481 -5.85 25.26 5.33
CA ALA A 481 -6.04 23.81 5.12
C ALA A 481 -5.90 23.38 3.64
N ILE A 482 -6.24 24.26 2.69
CA ILE A 482 -6.03 24.06 1.25
C ILE A 482 -4.54 24.18 0.90
N ILE A 483 -3.82 25.13 1.51
CA ILE A 483 -2.36 25.32 1.35
C ILE A 483 -1.59 24.14 1.96
N ALA A 484 -2.08 23.56 3.07
CA ALA A 484 -1.55 22.33 3.65
C ALA A 484 -2.10 21.03 3.00
N GLY A 485 -3.08 21.17 2.11
CA GLY A 485 -3.78 20.08 1.43
C GLY A 485 -3.09 19.68 0.13
N ASP A 486 -3.60 18.62 -0.50
CA ASP A 486 -3.05 18.13 -1.77
C ASP A 486 -3.08 19.20 -2.87
N GLN A 487 -1.90 19.61 -3.34
CA GLN A 487 -1.74 20.45 -4.53
C GLN A 487 -2.20 19.67 -5.76
N VAL A 488 -2.90 20.33 -6.69
CA VAL A 488 -3.21 19.74 -8.00
C VAL A 488 -1.94 19.88 -8.84
N PRO A 489 -1.37 18.79 -9.39
CA PRO A 489 -0.25 18.87 -10.31
C PRO A 489 -0.58 19.79 -11.49
N GLN A 490 0.41 20.53 -11.98
CA GLN A 490 0.25 21.37 -13.17
C GLN A 490 0.21 20.54 -14.47
N GLU A 491 0.75 19.32 -14.45
CA GLU A 491 0.75 18.37 -15.58
C GLU A 491 -0.23 17.22 -15.34
N ASP A 492 -0.79 16.65 -16.40
CA ASP A 492 -1.86 15.65 -16.31
C ASP A 492 -1.39 14.31 -15.67
N LEU A 493 -0.16 13.86 -15.97
CA LEU A 493 0.46 12.61 -15.50
C LEU A 493 1.99 12.70 -15.52
N ASP A 494 2.65 12.31 -14.42
CA ASP A 494 4.11 12.26 -14.30
C ASP A 494 4.66 10.87 -14.70
N TRP A 495 4.99 10.72 -15.97
CA TRP A 495 5.56 9.49 -16.50
C TRP A 495 6.99 9.23 -16.05
N GLU A 496 7.73 10.27 -15.63
CA GLU A 496 9.11 10.14 -15.17
C GLU A 496 9.15 9.50 -13.78
N ALA A 497 8.31 9.96 -12.85
CA ALA A 497 8.11 9.34 -11.54
C ALA A 497 7.65 7.87 -11.67
N THR A 498 6.80 7.59 -12.66
CA THR A 498 6.34 6.23 -12.99
C THR A 498 7.49 5.34 -13.47
N ALA A 499 8.30 5.83 -14.41
CA ALA A 499 9.43 5.09 -14.95
C ALA A 499 10.48 4.82 -13.88
N LEU A 500 10.76 5.81 -13.02
CA LEU A 500 11.65 5.64 -11.87
C LEU A 500 11.11 4.57 -10.91
N THR A 501 9.82 4.60 -10.60
CA THR A 501 9.18 3.60 -9.72
C THR A 501 9.35 2.19 -10.27
N TRP A 502 9.14 1.98 -11.57
CA TRP A 502 9.39 0.68 -12.21
C TRP A 502 10.86 0.29 -12.17
N GLY A 503 11.78 1.24 -12.40
CA GLY A 503 13.22 1.02 -12.29
C GLY A 503 13.62 0.55 -10.88
N LEU A 504 13.12 1.21 -9.84
CA LEU A 504 13.37 0.84 -8.44
C LEU A 504 12.77 -0.54 -8.10
N ASN A 505 11.54 -0.82 -8.55
CA ASN A 505 10.90 -2.13 -8.36
C ASN A 505 11.69 -3.24 -9.06
N ALA A 506 12.21 -3.00 -10.27
CA ALA A 506 12.99 -3.98 -11.02
C ALA A 506 14.38 -4.23 -10.40
N LEU A 507 15.03 -3.17 -9.89
CA LEU A 507 16.39 -3.25 -9.32
C LEU A 507 16.40 -3.82 -7.90
N GLY A 508 15.48 -3.36 -7.04
CA GLY A 508 15.49 -3.67 -5.60
C GLY A 508 14.24 -4.38 -5.08
N GLY A 509 13.33 -4.78 -5.97
CA GLY A 509 12.05 -5.36 -5.61
C GLY A 509 11.02 -4.33 -5.16
N LEU A 510 9.79 -4.80 -4.96
CA LEU A 510 8.65 -3.94 -4.61
C LEU A 510 8.87 -3.10 -3.33
N GLY A 511 9.63 -3.63 -2.36
CA GLY A 511 9.94 -2.92 -1.12
C GLY A 511 10.70 -1.60 -1.34
N LEU A 512 11.70 -1.61 -2.22
CA LEU A 512 12.53 -0.42 -2.53
C LEU A 512 11.72 0.66 -3.26
N GLY A 513 10.94 0.27 -4.27
CA GLY A 513 10.10 1.24 -4.97
C GLY A 513 8.99 1.80 -4.06
N SER A 514 8.40 0.95 -3.22
CA SER A 514 7.39 1.35 -2.25
C SER A 514 7.93 2.39 -1.27
N SER A 515 9.10 2.17 -0.67
CA SER A 515 9.69 3.12 0.28
C SER A 515 10.08 4.45 -0.37
N GLY A 516 10.57 4.43 -1.61
CA GLY A 516 10.85 5.65 -2.37
C GLY A 516 9.59 6.50 -2.62
N VAL A 517 8.55 5.90 -3.21
CA VAL A 517 7.29 6.58 -3.56
C VAL A 517 6.52 7.01 -2.31
N PHE A 518 6.43 6.16 -1.29
CA PHE A 518 5.73 6.50 -0.05
C PHE A 518 6.47 7.55 0.77
N GLY A 519 7.80 7.56 0.73
CA GLY A 519 8.60 8.61 1.33
C GLY A 519 8.36 9.95 0.67
N ALA A 520 8.41 10.00 -0.67
CA ALA A 520 8.12 11.20 -1.44
C ALA A 520 6.70 11.73 -1.16
N GLU A 521 5.69 10.86 -1.12
CA GLU A 521 4.30 11.24 -0.78
C GLU A 521 4.18 11.88 0.61
N CYS A 522 5.01 11.46 1.57
CA CYS A 522 5.04 12.06 2.90
C CYS A 522 5.75 13.43 2.94
N ILE A 523 6.44 13.84 1.88
CA ILE A 523 7.30 15.05 1.85
C ILE A 523 6.79 16.08 0.82
N SER A 524 6.07 15.66 -0.22
CA SER A 524 5.72 16.46 -1.41
C SER A 524 4.62 17.53 -1.22
N ARG A 525 4.59 18.25 -0.08
CA ARG A 525 3.55 19.27 0.23
C ARG A 525 4.07 20.70 0.44
#